data_AF-A0A937CB12-F1
#
_entry.id   AF-A0A937CB12-F1
#
_cell.length_a   1.000
_cell.length_b   1.000
_cell.length_c   1.000
_cell.angle_alpha   90.00
_cell.angle_beta   90.00
_cell.angle_gamma   90.00
#
_symmetry.space_group_name_H-M   'P 1'
#
loop_
_entity.id
_entity.type
_entity.pdbx_description
1 polymer ?
#
loop_
_entity_poly.entity_id
_entity_poly.type
_entity_poly.pdbx_seq_one_letter_code
_entity_poly.pdbx_strand_id
1 'polypeptide(L)'
;MIFEGAGTDYYTNFTSQTSGSIYSSFILNVSALGSLNTTGGYFAGFIQSGSTTTFGDAIWTRLSTTAGRYNVGVSTRSNSAVTWLAADLVPGTPCFIVTAYDIVAGSANDVCRIWLNTAAIGGSEPAADATSVAGTDLTSAAGFF
;
A
#
# COMPACT_ATOMS: atom_id res chain seq x y z
N MET A 1 20.40 17.20 9.20
CA MET A 1 20.03 16.04 8.37
C MET A 1 21.02 16.01 7.22
N ILE A 2 21.84 14.97 7.15
CA ILE A 2 22.98 14.86 6.22
C ILE A 2 22.54 14.05 5.00
N PHE A 3 22.77 14.57 3.80
CA PHE A 3 22.37 14.00 2.51
C PHE A 3 23.56 13.27 1.88
N GLU A 4 23.86 12.07 2.37
CA GLU A 4 24.96 11.24 1.83
C GLU A 4 24.39 10.16 0.90
N GLY A 5 24.09 10.58 -0.33
CA GLY A 5 24.65 9.93 -1.52
C GLY A 5 24.31 8.47 -1.89
N ALA A 6 23.31 7.81 -1.30
CA ALA A 6 22.93 6.45 -1.73
C ALA A 6 21.55 6.31 -2.36
N GLY A 7 20.73 7.38 -2.41
CA GLY A 7 19.35 7.26 -2.89
C GLY A 7 18.54 6.23 -2.08
N THR A 8 18.86 6.07 -0.79
CA THR A 8 18.16 5.16 0.10
C THR A 8 16.77 5.73 0.37
N ASP A 9 15.74 5.04 -0.09
CA ASP A 9 14.36 5.34 0.30
C ASP A 9 14.27 5.35 1.83
N TYR A 10 13.70 6.40 2.40
CA TYR A 10 13.53 6.50 3.85
C TYR A 10 12.40 5.55 4.26
N TYR A 11 12.72 4.56 5.09
CA TYR A 11 11.71 3.65 5.67
C TYR A 11 11.74 3.67 7.19
N THR A 12 10.58 3.46 7.79
CA THR A 12 10.42 3.30 9.24
C THR A 12 10.53 1.82 9.58
N ASN A 13 11.46 1.48 10.47
CA ASN A 13 11.62 0.11 10.95
C ASN A 13 10.74 -0.16 12.17
N PHE A 14 10.31 -1.40 12.32
CA PHE A 14 9.62 -1.91 13.50
C PHE A 14 10.04 -3.36 13.78
N THR A 15 9.69 -3.88 14.95
CA THR A 15 9.99 -5.28 15.31
C THR A 15 9.37 -6.22 14.29
N SER A 16 10.15 -7.14 13.74
CA SER A 16 9.69 -8.09 12.74
C SER A 16 8.42 -8.84 13.20
N GLN A 17 7.40 -8.84 12.35
CA GLN A 17 6.12 -9.51 12.59
C GLN A 17 5.98 -10.71 11.64
N THR A 18 5.47 -11.83 12.17
CA THR A 18 5.28 -13.10 11.44
C THR A 18 3.86 -13.67 11.57
N SER A 19 2.94 -12.92 12.18
CA SER A 19 1.54 -13.33 12.38
C SER A 19 0.69 -12.13 12.74
N GLY A 20 -0.62 -12.24 12.51
CA GLY A 20 -1.57 -11.17 12.83
C GLY A 20 -1.59 -10.09 11.76
N SER A 21 -2.20 -8.96 12.08
CA SER A 21 -2.40 -7.85 11.14
C SER A 21 -1.49 -6.67 11.48
N ILE A 22 -0.81 -6.13 10.48
CA ILE A 22 0.00 -4.92 10.59
C ILE A 22 -0.70 -3.82 9.80
N TYR A 23 -0.89 -2.67 10.42
CA TYR A 23 -1.61 -1.55 9.81
C TYR A 23 -0.65 -0.43 9.42
N SER A 24 -0.94 0.22 8.30
CA SER A 24 -0.34 1.48 7.90
C SER A 24 -1.43 2.51 7.61
N SER A 25 -1.14 3.79 7.84
CA SER A 25 -2.06 4.85 7.44
C SER A 25 -1.35 6.17 7.16
N PHE A 26 -1.81 6.89 6.15
CA PHE A 26 -1.27 8.18 5.76
C PHE A 26 -2.30 9.01 5.00
N ILE A 27 -2.04 10.31 4.88
CA ILE A 27 -2.82 11.20 4.02
C ILE A 27 -2.05 11.37 2.71
N LEU A 28 -2.66 10.93 1.61
CA LEU A 28 -2.15 11.09 0.25
C LEU A 28 -2.76 12.33 -0.39
N ASN A 29 -1.92 13.23 -0.92
CA ASN A 29 -2.36 14.31 -1.80
C ASN A 29 -1.54 14.28 -3.10
N VAL A 30 -2.12 13.68 -4.15
CA VAL A 30 -1.55 13.71 -5.50
C VAL A 30 -1.85 15.08 -6.11
N SER A 31 -0.89 15.99 -6.10
CA SER A 31 -1.10 17.37 -6.56
C SER A 31 -1.28 17.51 -8.08
N ALA A 32 -0.67 16.60 -8.85
CA ALA A 32 -0.78 16.55 -10.31
C ALA A 32 -0.59 15.12 -10.82
N LEU A 33 -1.18 14.79 -11.97
CA LEU A 33 -1.10 13.45 -12.56
C LEU A 33 0.28 13.13 -13.14
N GLY A 34 1.01 14.14 -13.62
CA GLY A 34 2.38 13.97 -14.14
C GLY A 34 2.49 12.84 -15.17
N SER A 35 3.36 11.87 -14.88
CA SER A 35 3.64 10.69 -15.71
C SER A 35 2.80 9.46 -15.37
N LEU A 36 1.78 9.58 -14.51
CA LEU A 36 0.87 8.46 -14.25
C LEU A 36 0.28 7.96 -15.57
N ASN A 37 0.30 6.64 -15.73
CA ASN A 37 -0.29 5.94 -16.85
C ASN A 37 -1.23 4.85 -16.33
N THR A 38 -1.89 4.14 -17.24
CA THR A 38 -2.90 3.12 -16.89
C THR A 38 -2.31 1.86 -16.26
N THR A 39 -1.00 1.61 -16.42
CA THR A 39 -0.29 0.52 -15.74
C THR A 39 -0.08 0.86 -14.26
N GLY A 40 0.24 2.11 -13.97
CA GLY A 40 0.47 2.61 -12.62
C GLY A 40 1.85 2.29 -12.05
N GLY A 41 2.04 2.64 -10.78
CA GLY A 41 3.24 2.36 -9.99
C GLY A 41 2.94 2.35 -8.50
N TYR A 42 3.69 1.54 -7.75
CA TYR A 42 3.63 1.54 -6.29
C TYR A 42 4.54 2.63 -5.72
N PHE A 43 4.20 3.12 -4.54
CA PHE A 43 4.96 4.19 -3.88
C PHE A 43 5.10 4.00 -2.37
N ALA A 44 4.40 3.04 -1.78
CA ALA A 44 4.48 2.72 -0.36
C ALA A 44 4.20 1.22 -0.16
N GLY A 45 4.61 0.67 0.98
CA GLY A 45 4.32 -0.71 1.37
C GLY A 45 5.22 -1.24 2.47
N PHE A 46 4.96 -2.47 2.91
CA PHE A 46 5.79 -3.15 3.91
C PHE A 46 7.02 -3.81 3.29
N ILE A 47 8.12 -3.82 4.05
CA ILE A 47 9.40 -4.39 3.67
C ILE A 47 9.61 -5.70 4.44
N GLN A 48 10.04 -6.74 3.72
CA GLN A 48 10.45 -7.98 4.36
C GLN A 48 11.67 -7.78 5.26
N SER A 49 11.68 -8.43 6.42
CA SER A 49 12.86 -8.39 7.29
C SER A 49 14.13 -8.82 6.54
N GLY A 50 15.18 -8.00 6.65
CA GLY A 50 16.47 -8.24 5.98
C GLY A 50 16.47 -8.01 4.46
N SER A 51 15.45 -7.38 3.90
CA SER A 51 15.37 -7.06 2.47
C SER A 51 15.25 -5.56 2.21
N THR A 52 15.64 -5.13 1.02
CA THR A 52 15.43 -3.76 0.50
C THR A 52 14.66 -3.75 -0.82
N THR A 53 14.22 -4.90 -1.31
CA THR A 53 13.57 -5.06 -2.63
C THR A 53 12.31 -5.89 -2.59
N THR A 54 11.97 -6.44 -1.42
CA THR A 54 10.90 -7.41 -1.23
C THR A 54 9.75 -6.72 -0.51
N PHE A 55 8.81 -6.20 -1.30
CA PHE A 55 7.70 -5.37 -0.81
C PHE A 55 6.36 -6.11 -0.82
N GLY A 56 5.63 -6.06 0.28
CA GLY A 56 4.25 -6.55 0.42
C GLY A 56 3.29 -5.43 0.83
N ASP A 57 1.99 -5.67 0.75
CA ASP A 57 0.96 -4.62 0.91
C ASP A 57 1.32 -3.36 0.10
N ALA A 58 1.69 -3.56 -1.16
CA ALA A 58 2.17 -2.46 -1.99
C ALA A 58 0.99 -1.59 -2.36
N ILE A 59 1.07 -0.29 -2.07
CA ILE A 59 0.06 0.71 -2.41
C ILE A 59 0.42 1.38 -3.73
N TRP A 60 -0.56 1.43 -4.64
CA TRP A 60 -0.39 1.85 -6.02
C TRP A 60 -1.19 3.09 -6.36
N THR A 61 -0.71 3.84 -7.34
CA THR A 61 -1.52 4.80 -8.11
C THR A 61 -1.46 4.48 -9.60
N ARG A 62 -2.53 4.82 -10.33
CA ARG A 62 -2.55 4.82 -11.80
C ARG A 62 -3.38 5.96 -12.33
N LEU A 63 -3.18 6.28 -13.61
CA LEU A 63 -4.13 7.11 -14.35
C LEU A 63 -5.47 6.37 -14.46
N SER A 64 -6.55 7.04 -14.09
CA SER A 64 -7.89 6.49 -14.28
C SER A 64 -8.31 6.54 -15.74
N THR A 65 -9.23 5.66 -16.12
CA THR A 65 -9.96 5.76 -17.40
C THR A 65 -10.85 7.01 -17.46
N THR A 66 -11.25 7.56 -16.32
CA THR A 66 -11.95 8.85 -16.23
C THR A 66 -10.94 9.99 -16.39
N ALA A 67 -11.15 10.84 -17.41
CA ALA A 67 -10.24 11.91 -17.74
C ALA A 67 -9.95 12.84 -16.55
N GLY A 68 -8.67 13.11 -16.30
CA GLY A 68 -8.23 14.00 -15.21
C GLY A 68 -8.30 13.39 -13.80
N ARG A 69 -8.49 12.07 -13.68
CA ARG A 69 -8.59 11.35 -12.40
C ARG A 69 -7.45 10.33 -12.25
N TYR A 70 -7.25 9.87 -11.02
CA TYR A 70 -6.38 8.74 -10.70
C TYR A 70 -7.10 7.72 -9.82
N ASN A 71 -6.61 6.48 -9.79
CA ASN A 71 -7.09 5.48 -8.83
C ASN A 71 -5.96 5.13 -7.85
N VAL A 72 -6.35 4.61 -6.69
CA VAL A 72 -5.46 3.96 -5.73
C VAL A 72 -5.77 2.45 -5.72
N GLY A 73 -4.76 1.63 -5.47
CA GLY A 73 -4.91 0.19 -5.38
C GLY A 73 -3.93 -0.44 -4.41
N VAL A 74 -4.11 -1.74 -4.18
CA VAL A 74 -3.26 -2.53 -3.29
C VAL A 74 -2.92 -3.89 -3.92
N SER A 75 -1.73 -4.42 -3.64
CA SER A 75 -1.34 -5.76 -4.04
C SER A 75 -0.57 -6.49 -2.94
N THR A 76 -0.72 -7.82 -2.91
CA THR A 76 -0.03 -8.69 -1.92
C THR A 76 1.48 -8.53 -1.96
N ARG A 77 2.02 -8.31 -3.17
CA ARG A 77 3.42 -7.99 -3.44
C ARG A 77 3.52 -6.91 -4.49
N SER A 78 4.62 -6.17 -4.53
CA SER A 78 4.89 -5.19 -5.60
C SER A 78 4.99 -5.80 -7.02
N ASN A 79 5.10 -7.13 -7.12
CA ASN A 79 5.06 -7.87 -8.40
C ASN A 79 3.77 -8.69 -8.60
N SER A 80 2.76 -8.51 -7.74
CA SER A 80 1.46 -9.19 -7.84
C SER A 80 0.43 -8.34 -8.59
N ALA A 81 -0.68 -8.97 -8.98
CA ALA A 81 -1.81 -8.27 -9.55
C ALA A 81 -2.37 -7.22 -8.56
N VAL A 82 -2.66 -6.02 -9.07
CA VAL A 82 -3.17 -4.91 -8.27
C VAL A 82 -4.70 -4.95 -8.25
N THR A 83 -5.27 -4.87 -7.05
CA THR A 83 -6.70 -4.60 -6.88
C THR A 83 -6.90 -3.10 -6.79
N TRP A 84 -7.56 -2.53 -7.79
CA TRP A 84 -7.83 -1.11 -7.87
C TRP A 84 -9.16 -0.78 -7.20
N LEU A 85 -9.16 0.26 -6.37
CA LEU A 85 -10.41 0.85 -5.89
C LEU A 85 -11.17 1.45 -7.07
N ALA A 86 -12.51 1.35 -7.03
CA ALA A 86 -13.38 1.93 -8.05
C ALA A 86 -13.43 3.48 -8.02
N ALA A 87 -12.89 4.09 -6.97
CA ALA A 87 -12.93 5.54 -6.79
C ALA A 87 -12.01 6.27 -7.77
N ASP A 88 -12.58 7.24 -8.49
CA ASP A 88 -11.87 8.18 -9.36
C ASP A 88 -11.49 9.45 -8.60
N LEU A 89 -10.26 9.47 -8.10
CA LEU A 89 -9.75 10.52 -7.22
C LEU A 89 -9.32 11.76 -8.00
N VAL A 90 -9.46 12.91 -7.36
CA VAL A 90 -9.17 14.22 -7.93
C VAL A 90 -7.80 14.70 -7.48
N PRO A 91 -6.90 15.08 -8.39
CA PRO A 91 -5.64 15.71 -8.00
C PRO A 91 -5.85 16.95 -7.12
N GLY A 92 -4.97 17.16 -6.15
CA GLY A 92 -5.04 18.26 -5.18
C GLY A 92 -6.01 18.02 -4.01
N THR A 93 -6.76 16.92 -4.01
CA THR A 93 -7.67 16.56 -2.92
C THR A 93 -7.01 15.53 -1.99
N PRO A 94 -6.77 15.87 -0.71
CA PRO A 94 -6.24 14.92 0.27
C PRO A 94 -7.18 13.73 0.48
N CYS A 95 -6.62 12.53 0.49
CA CYS A 95 -7.30 11.28 0.78
C CYS A 95 -6.61 10.58 1.96
N PHE A 96 -7.37 10.13 2.94
CA PHE A 96 -6.86 9.31 4.03
C PHE A 96 -6.86 7.84 3.61
N ILE A 97 -5.69 7.22 3.57
CA ILE A 97 -5.50 5.82 3.19
C ILE A 97 -5.13 5.03 4.45
N VAL A 98 -5.81 3.91 4.65
CA VAL A 98 -5.45 2.90 5.63
C VAL A 98 -5.24 1.58 4.90
N THR A 99 -4.19 0.84 5.24
CA THR A 99 -4.00 -0.54 4.78
C THR A 99 -3.70 -1.47 5.94
N ALA A 100 -3.96 -2.75 5.72
CA ALA A 100 -3.58 -3.83 6.63
C ALA A 100 -2.98 -4.99 5.85
N TYR A 101 -1.88 -5.54 6.37
CA TYR A 101 -1.30 -6.80 5.92
C TYR A 101 -1.59 -7.89 6.94
N ASP A 102 -2.46 -8.84 6.58
CA ASP A 102 -2.79 -9.99 7.42
C ASP A 102 -1.82 -11.13 7.11
N ILE A 103 -0.96 -11.45 8.07
CA ILE A 103 -0.03 -12.57 7.99
C ILE A 103 -0.76 -13.84 8.46
N VAL A 104 -1.06 -14.72 7.51
CA VAL A 104 -1.87 -15.92 7.70
C VAL A 104 -0.96 -17.14 7.67
N ALA A 105 -1.15 -18.05 8.63
CA ALA A 105 -0.41 -19.32 8.61
C ALA A 105 -0.72 -20.11 7.34
N GLY A 106 0.30 -20.48 6.58
CA GLY A 106 0.16 -21.14 5.29
C GLY A 106 1.13 -20.60 4.27
N SER A 107 0.75 -20.72 3.00
CA SER A 107 1.51 -20.18 1.88
C SER A 107 0.57 -19.59 0.83
N ALA A 108 0.96 -18.45 0.30
CA ALA A 108 0.22 -17.67 -0.68
C ALA A 108 -1.21 -17.32 -0.23
N ASN A 109 -1.35 -17.01 1.06
CA ASN A 109 -2.64 -16.75 1.70
C ASN A 109 -2.66 -15.49 2.56
N ASP A 110 -1.59 -14.69 2.55
CA ASP A 110 -1.63 -13.35 3.15
C ASP A 110 -2.59 -12.46 2.36
N VAL A 111 -3.28 -11.59 3.10
CA VAL A 111 -4.30 -10.70 2.55
C VAL A 111 -3.94 -9.27 2.86
N CYS A 112 -3.90 -8.43 1.83
CA CYS A 112 -3.83 -6.99 2.00
C CYS A 112 -5.24 -6.41 1.95
N ARG A 113 -5.55 -5.48 2.83
CA ARG A 113 -6.84 -4.79 2.90
C ARG A 113 -6.62 -3.30 2.83
N ILE A 114 -7.49 -2.58 2.13
CA ILE A 114 -7.39 -1.13 1.98
C ILE A 114 -8.73 -0.47 2.27
N TRP A 115 -8.66 0.70 2.93
CA TRP A 115 -9.78 1.60 3.15
C TRP A 115 -9.39 3.01 2.70
N LEU A 116 -10.32 3.66 2.00
CA LEU A 116 -10.21 5.02 1.50
C LEU A 116 -11.18 5.92 2.26
N ASN A 117 -10.65 6.94 2.91
CA ASN A 117 -11.40 7.94 3.68
C ASN A 117 -12.34 7.32 4.74
N THR A 118 -11.91 6.21 5.36
CA THR A 118 -12.65 5.60 6.45
C THR A 118 -12.76 6.56 7.64
N ALA A 119 -13.96 6.63 8.24
CA ALA A 119 -14.23 7.41 9.45
C ALA A 119 -14.12 6.56 10.74
N ALA A 120 -13.84 5.25 10.63
CA ALA A 120 -13.91 4.30 11.74
C ALA A 120 -12.66 4.28 12.65
N ILE A 121 -11.86 5.35 12.66
CA ILE A 121 -10.64 5.41 13.46
C ILE A 121 -10.97 5.39 14.96
N GLY A 122 -10.39 4.43 15.68
CA GLY A 122 -10.66 4.19 17.10
C GLY A 122 -11.98 3.46 17.39
N GLY A 123 -12.71 3.03 16.35
CA GLY A 123 -13.95 2.26 16.46
C GLY A 123 -13.78 0.79 16.10
N SER A 124 -14.90 0.11 15.85
CA SER A 124 -14.88 -1.22 15.22
C SER A 124 -14.36 -1.08 13.79
N GLU A 125 -13.50 -2.01 13.38
CA GLU A 125 -13.03 -2.05 12.01
C GLU A 125 -14.20 -2.28 11.03
N PRO A 126 -14.33 -1.47 9.98
CA PRO A 126 -15.34 -1.65 8.95
C PRO A 126 -14.87 -2.66 7.89
N ALA A 127 -15.80 -3.14 7.06
CA ALA A 127 -15.42 -3.91 5.87
C ALA A 127 -14.42 -3.12 5.01
N ALA A 128 -13.42 -3.80 4.49
CA ALA A 128 -12.43 -3.21 3.57
C ALA A 128 -13.10 -2.80 2.26
N ASP A 129 -12.65 -1.69 1.67
CA ASP A 129 -13.13 -1.25 0.36
C ASP A 129 -12.63 -2.20 -0.75
N ALA A 130 -11.45 -2.79 -0.54
CA ALA A 130 -10.92 -3.86 -1.35
C ALA A 130 -9.92 -4.73 -0.59
N THR A 131 -9.72 -5.94 -1.10
CA THR A 131 -8.65 -6.85 -0.67
C THR A 131 -7.76 -7.20 -1.86
N SER A 132 -6.48 -7.46 -1.63
CA SER A 132 -5.58 -7.89 -2.69
C SER A 132 -5.97 -9.25 -3.27
N VAL A 133 -5.49 -9.50 -4.50
CA VAL A 133 -5.48 -10.85 -5.07
C VAL A 133 -4.38 -11.66 -4.38
N ALA A 134 -4.64 -12.93 -4.10
CA ALA A 134 -3.63 -13.84 -3.54
C ALA A 134 -2.32 -13.80 -4.35
N GLY A 135 -1.20 -13.77 -3.64
CA GLY A 135 0.15 -13.71 -4.21
C GLY A 135 1.14 -14.42 -3.29
N THR A 136 2.43 -14.36 -3.58
CA THR A 136 3.44 -14.88 -2.64
C THR A 136 3.46 -14.05 -1.36
N ASP A 137 3.56 -14.69 -0.21
CA ASP A 137 3.60 -14.00 1.08
C ASP A 137 4.98 -13.37 1.36
N LEU A 138 4.99 -12.37 2.24
CA LEU A 138 6.18 -11.99 2.98
C LEU A 138 6.52 -13.09 3.99
N THR A 139 7.80 -13.40 4.17
CA THR A 139 8.20 -14.30 5.28
C THR A 139 8.09 -13.64 6.65
N SER A 140 8.17 -12.31 6.67
CA SER A 140 7.95 -11.43 7.82
C SER A 140 7.91 -9.98 7.34
N ALA A 141 7.32 -9.07 8.10
CA ALA A 141 7.36 -7.64 7.81
C ALA A 141 8.06 -6.88 8.95
N ALA A 142 8.99 -5.98 8.61
CA ALA A 142 9.81 -5.27 9.59
C ALA A 142 10.06 -3.79 9.27
N GLY A 143 9.49 -3.28 8.18
CA GLY A 143 9.59 -1.87 7.84
C GLY A 143 8.49 -1.41 6.90
N PHE A 144 8.37 -0.09 6.74
CA PHE A 144 7.44 0.55 5.82
C PHE A 144 8.14 1.74 5.14
N PHE A 145 8.07 1.80 3.80
CA PHE A 145 8.63 2.89 2.99
C PHE A 145 7.53 3.81 2.45
#